data_AF-A0A8C2WJ69-F1
#
_entry.id   AF-A0A8C2WJ69-F1
#
_cell.length_a   1.000
_cell.length_b   1.000
_cell.length_c   1.000
_cell.angle_alpha   90.00
_cell.angle_beta   90.00
_cell.angle_gamma   90.00
#
_symmetry.space_group_name_H-M   'P 1'
#
loop_
_entity.id
_entity.type
_entity.pdbx_description
1 polymer ?
#
loop_
_entity_poly.entity_id
_entity_poly.type
_entity_poly.pdbx_seq_one_letter_code
_entity_poly.pdbx_strand_id
1 'polypeptide(L)'
;MNSRLQEIRERQKLRRQLLAQQLGAESADSIGAVLNSKDELKEIEETRETCRASFDSSAAPSKRKAQEGEDTEEDVEEQKDEVEVQQLDESNPYEEVYKDSSTFLKGTQSLNPHNDYCQHFVDTGHRPQNFIRDVGLADRFEEYPKLRELIRLKDELISTTNTPPMYLQADPMHFDLQDLKCEFDVILLEPPLEEYYRESGISNTERFWTWDDIMKLEIEEISSLRSFVFLWCGSGEGLDLGRMCLRKWGFRRCEDICWIKTNKNNPGKTKALDPKAVFQRTKEHCLMGIKGTVRRSTDGDFIHANVDIDLIITEEPEMGNVEKPVEIFHIIEHFCLGRRRLHLFGRDSTIRPGWLTVGPTLTNTNFNPETYASHFVNSHLSGCTEDIERLRPKSPPAKLKSERGGGAARGGRGGPNAGRGGDRGRERNRPNFRGDRGGFRGRGGPHRGFPPR
;
A
#
# COMPACT_ATOMS: atom_id res chain seq x y z
N MET A 1 -4.18 -13.18 -37.97
CA MET A 1 -5.23 -12.91 -36.95
C MET A 1 -6.16 -14.12 -36.68
N ASN A 2 -6.38 -15.06 -37.62
CA ASN A 2 -7.26 -16.23 -37.38
C ASN A 2 -6.72 -17.31 -36.43
N SER A 3 -5.40 -17.55 -36.39
CA SER A 3 -4.80 -18.62 -35.56
C SER A 3 -5.07 -18.41 -34.06
N ARG A 4 -4.94 -17.17 -33.58
CA ARG A 4 -5.11 -16.84 -32.15
C ARG A 4 -6.57 -16.95 -31.68
N LEU A 5 -7.51 -16.66 -32.58
CA LEU A 5 -8.96 -16.79 -32.31
C LEU A 5 -9.39 -18.26 -32.26
N GLN A 6 -8.77 -19.11 -33.07
CA GLN A 6 -9.00 -20.55 -33.07
C GLN A 6 -8.44 -21.19 -31.79
N GLU A 7 -7.25 -20.79 -31.37
CA GLU A 7 -6.61 -21.23 -30.13
C GLU A 7 -7.43 -20.84 -28.89
N ILE A 8 -8.00 -19.63 -28.87
CA ILE A 8 -8.90 -19.18 -27.79
C ILE A 8 -10.17 -20.03 -27.73
N ARG A 9 -10.78 -20.37 -28.89
CA ARG A 9 -11.98 -21.19 -28.95
C ARG A 9 -11.73 -22.62 -28.49
N GLU A 10 -10.61 -23.21 -28.88
CA GLU A 10 -10.22 -24.56 -28.45
C GLU A 10 -9.96 -24.60 -26.94
N ARG A 11 -9.28 -23.58 -26.40
CA ARG A 11 -9.04 -23.45 -24.96
C ARG A 11 -10.34 -23.24 -24.17
N GLN A 12 -11.28 -22.47 -24.71
CA GLN A 12 -12.62 -22.31 -24.10
C GLN A 12 -13.44 -23.60 -24.13
N LYS A 13 -13.36 -24.39 -25.22
CA LYS A 13 -14.05 -25.68 -25.34
C LYS A 13 -13.51 -26.70 -24.33
N LEU A 14 -12.20 -26.80 -24.22
CA LEU A 14 -11.53 -27.68 -23.25
C LEU A 14 -11.87 -27.27 -21.80
N ARG A 15 -11.87 -25.96 -21.51
CA ARG A 15 -12.24 -25.44 -20.19
C ARG A 15 -13.66 -25.80 -19.81
N ARG A 16 -14.63 -25.69 -20.72
CA ARG A 16 -16.01 -26.08 -20.46
C ARG A 16 -16.17 -27.58 -20.24
N GLN A 17 -15.47 -28.43 -21.00
CA GLN A 17 -15.52 -29.88 -20.80
C GLN A 17 -14.97 -30.30 -19.41
N LEU A 18 -13.84 -29.72 -19.00
CA LEU A 18 -13.28 -29.97 -17.67
C LEU A 18 -14.20 -29.49 -16.56
N LEU A 19 -14.85 -28.34 -16.75
CA LEU A 19 -15.81 -27.79 -15.78
C LEU A 19 -17.05 -28.68 -15.64
N ALA A 20 -17.58 -29.22 -16.75
CA ALA A 20 -18.69 -30.16 -16.71
C ALA A 20 -18.33 -31.44 -15.96
N GLN A 21 -17.15 -32.01 -16.22
CA GLN A 21 -16.66 -33.19 -15.52
C GLN A 21 -16.49 -32.94 -14.01
N GLN A 22 -15.97 -31.78 -13.63
CA GLN A 22 -15.75 -31.41 -12.23
C GLN A 22 -17.06 -31.16 -11.47
N LEU A 23 -18.10 -30.68 -12.16
CA LEU A 23 -19.42 -30.41 -11.59
C LEU A 23 -20.38 -31.61 -11.70
N GLY A 24 -19.95 -32.73 -12.30
CA GLY A 24 -20.81 -33.90 -12.55
C GLY A 24 -21.91 -33.65 -13.58
N ALA A 25 -21.76 -32.65 -14.44
CA ALA A 25 -22.69 -32.39 -15.54
C ALA A 25 -22.44 -33.37 -16.70
N GLU A 26 -23.51 -33.95 -17.25
CA GLU A 26 -23.41 -34.91 -18.36
C GLU A 26 -22.69 -34.35 -19.61
N SER A 27 -22.69 -33.02 -19.80
CA SER A 27 -22.00 -32.36 -20.90
C SER A 27 -21.64 -30.90 -20.61
N ALA A 28 -20.75 -30.35 -21.44
CA ALA A 28 -20.37 -28.93 -21.42
C ALA A 28 -21.56 -27.96 -21.61
N ASP A 29 -22.65 -28.43 -22.21
CA ASP A 29 -23.85 -27.63 -22.47
C ASP A 29 -24.90 -27.76 -21.35
N SER A 30 -24.79 -28.76 -20.47
CA SER A 30 -25.66 -28.94 -19.31
C SER A 30 -25.14 -28.30 -18.02
N ILE A 31 -23.97 -27.64 -18.06
CA ILE A 31 -23.38 -26.90 -16.93
C ILE A 31 -24.37 -25.90 -16.31
N GLY A 32 -25.17 -25.21 -17.14
CA GLY A 32 -26.15 -24.22 -16.66
C GLY A 32 -27.29 -24.83 -15.85
N ALA A 33 -27.62 -26.11 -16.05
CA ALA A 33 -28.64 -26.81 -15.28
C ALA A 33 -28.12 -27.29 -13.91
N VAL A 34 -26.80 -27.52 -13.80
CA VAL A 34 -26.14 -27.95 -12.56
C VAL A 34 -25.80 -26.77 -11.65
N LEU A 35 -25.54 -25.59 -12.23
CA LEU A 35 -25.09 -24.41 -11.49
C LEU A 35 -26.20 -23.51 -10.94
N ASN A 36 -27.44 -23.63 -11.43
CA ASN A 36 -28.51 -22.71 -11.05
C ASN A 36 -29.50 -23.35 -10.09
N SER A 37 -29.89 -22.61 -9.05
CA SER A 37 -31.03 -22.97 -8.22
C SER A 37 -32.33 -22.86 -9.02
N LYS A 38 -33.37 -23.63 -8.66
CA LYS A 38 -34.70 -23.60 -9.33
C LYS A 38 -35.32 -22.19 -9.40
N ASP A 39 -34.91 -21.28 -8.53
CA ASP A 39 -35.39 -19.90 -8.49
C ASP A 39 -34.66 -19.00 -9.51
N GLU A 40 -33.38 -19.22 -9.77
CA GLU A 40 -32.61 -18.48 -10.80
C GLU A 40 -32.98 -18.92 -12.21
N LEU A 41 -33.35 -20.19 -12.41
CA LEU A 41 -33.86 -20.66 -13.71
C LEU A 41 -35.20 -20.01 -14.07
N LYS A 42 -36.07 -19.74 -13.09
CA LYS A 42 -37.32 -18.99 -13.28
C LYS A 42 -37.04 -17.53 -13.64
N GLU A 43 -36.08 -16.89 -12.97
CA GLU A 43 -35.72 -15.50 -13.25
C GLU A 43 -35.10 -15.34 -14.66
N ILE A 44 -34.30 -16.33 -15.10
CA ILE A 44 -33.74 -16.41 -16.45
C ILE A 44 -34.82 -16.68 -17.50
N GLU A 45 -35.82 -17.50 -17.19
CA GLU A 45 -36.94 -17.81 -18.09
C GLU A 45 -37.91 -16.62 -18.22
N GLU A 46 -38.21 -15.91 -17.13
CA GLU A 46 -38.98 -14.66 -17.12
C GLU A 46 -38.24 -13.53 -17.88
N THR A 47 -36.91 -13.41 -17.72
CA THR A 47 -36.11 -12.45 -18.50
C THR A 47 -35.99 -12.84 -19.98
N ARG A 48 -36.01 -14.14 -20.32
CA ARG A 48 -36.07 -14.61 -21.71
C ARG A 48 -37.41 -14.34 -22.37
N GLU A 49 -38.52 -14.48 -21.64
CA GLU A 49 -39.86 -14.18 -22.14
C GLU A 49 -40.08 -12.67 -22.35
N THR A 50 -39.59 -11.82 -21.42
CA THR A 50 -39.60 -10.36 -21.61
C THR A 50 -38.72 -9.89 -22.76
N CYS A 51 -37.55 -10.53 -22.96
CA CYS A 51 -36.70 -10.25 -24.12
C CYS A 51 -37.31 -10.71 -25.45
N ARG A 52 -38.06 -11.83 -25.48
CA ARG A 52 -38.78 -12.31 -26.66
C ARG A 52 -40.01 -11.48 -27.00
N ALA A 53 -40.76 -11.01 -26.00
CA ALA A 53 -41.90 -10.11 -26.20
C ALA A 53 -41.49 -8.74 -26.77
N SER A 54 -40.22 -8.36 -26.63
CA SER A 54 -39.68 -7.09 -27.10
C SER A 54 -39.16 -7.12 -28.56
N PHE A 55 -39.15 -8.28 -29.22
CA PHE A 55 -38.47 -8.45 -30.53
C PHE A 55 -39.27 -9.16 -31.62
N ASP A 56 -40.56 -9.41 -31.46
CA ASP A 56 -41.36 -10.02 -32.53
C ASP A 56 -42.63 -9.22 -32.86
N SER A 57 -42.44 -8.24 -33.75
CA SER A 57 -43.49 -7.76 -34.66
C SER A 57 -43.00 -7.91 -36.10
N SER A 58 -42.84 -9.15 -36.59
CA SER A 58 -43.11 -9.47 -38.01
C SER A 58 -42.95 -10.98 -38.34
N ALA A 59 -44.12 -11.62 -38.54
CA ALA A 59 -44.41 -12.66 -39.55
C ALA A 59 -43.73 -14.06 -39.47
N ALA A 60 -44.48 -15.00 -38.88
CA ALA A 60 -44.98 -16.33 -39.35
C ALA A 60 -44.48 -17.01 -40.68
N PRO A 61 -44.84 -18.29 -40.96
CA PRO A 61 -44.47 -19.55 -40.27
C PRO A 61 -44.12 -20.71 -41.27
N SER A 62 -43.42 -21.77 -40.83
CA SER A 62 -43.34 -23.15 -41.45
C SER A 62 -42.22 -23.94 -40.74
N LYS A 63 -42.22 -25.25 -40.46
CA LYS A 63 -43.06 -26.42 -40.79
C LYS A 63 -42.74 -27.54 -39.77
N ARG A 64 -43.75 -28.40 -39.54
CA ARG A 64 -43.81 -29.57 -38.64
C ARG A 64 -42.95 -30.79 -39.08
N LYS A 65 -42.74 -31.69 -38.10
CA LYS A 65 -42.54 -33.18 -38.10
C LYS A 65 -41.19 -33.60 -37.51
N ALA A 66 -41.03 -34.66 -36.71
CA ALA A 66 -41.94 -35.71 -36.23
C ALA A 66 -41.40 -36.31 -34.90
N GLN A 67 -42.23 -37.17 -34.31
CA GLN A 67 -42.25 -37.77 -32.97
C GLN A 67 -41.71 -39.22 -33.01
N GLU A 68 -41.61 -39.83 -31.82
CA GLU A 68 -41.41 -41.25 -31.46
C GLU A 68 -39.96 -41.65 -31.10
N GLY A 69 -39.67 -42.36 -29.99
CA GLY A 69 -40.54 -43.08 -29.06
C GLY A 69 -39.84 -43.42 -27.73
N GLU A 70 -40.67 -43.83 -26.76
CA GLU A 70 -40.33 -44.46 -25.49
C GLU A 70 -39.68 -45.84 -25.71
N ASP A 71 -38.80 -46.25 -24.79
CA ASP A 71 -38.88 -47.58 -24.18
C ASP A 71 -38.03 -47.66 -22.89
N THR A 72 -38.47 -48.56 -22.03
CA THR A 72 -38.31 -48.74 -20.59
C THR A 72 -37.05 -49.48 -20.11
N GLU A 73 -36.68 -49.19 -18.85
CA GLU A 73 -36.18 -50.07 -17.76
C GLU A 73 -35.10 -51.14 -18.04
N GLU A 74 -34.04 -51.15 -17.22
CA GLU A 74 -33.69 -52.30 -16.36
C GLU A 74 -32.53 -51.96 -15.39
N ASP A 75 -32.78 -52.24 -14.10
CA ASP A 75 -31.85 -52.23 -12.97
C ASP A 75 -30.85 -53.39 -13.05
N VAL A 76 -29.56 -53.13 -12.74
CA VAL A 76 -28.66 -54.15 -12.20
C VAL A 76 -27.74 -53.51 -11.16
N GLU A 77 -27.98 -53.87 -9.89
CA GLU A 77 -27.05 -53.70 -8.77
C GLU A 77 -25.86 -54.67 -8.93
N GLU A 78 -24.62 -54.16 -8.83
CA GLU A 78 -23.46 -54.97 -8.42
C GLU A 78 -22.69 -54.26 -7.30
N GLN A 79 -22.83 -54.80 -6.09
CA GLN A 79 -21.93 -54.59 -4.96
C GLN A 79 -20.63 -55.37 -5.20
N LYS A 80 -19.47 -54.76 -4.95
CA LYS A 80 -18.22 -55.47 -4.62
C LYS A 80 -17.27 -54.63 -3.77
N ASP A 81 -17.23 -55.01 -2.50
CA ASP A 81 -16.13 -55.10 -1.54
C ASP A 81 -14.94 -54.13 -1.59
N GLU A 82 -14.76 -53.49 -0.43
CA GLU A 82 -13.60 -52.73 0.03
C GLU A 82 -12.32 -53.58 0.10
N VAL A 83 -11.20 -53.02 -0.34
CA VAL A 83 -9.86 -53.41 0.14
C VAL A 83 -9.03 -52.14 0.36
N GLU A 84 -8.81 -51.79 1.62
CA GLU A 84 -7.79 -50.83 2.06
C GLU A 84 -6.39 -51.34 1.68
N VAL A 85 -5.63 -50.53 0.96
CA VAL A 85 -4.18 -50.70 0.80
C VAL A 85 -3.49 -49.40 1.19
N GLN A 86 -2.88 -49.42 2.37
CA GLN A 86 -1.89 -48.44 2.82
C GLN A 86 -0.61 -48.61 2.00
N GLN A 87 -0.13 -47.56 1.31
CA GLN A 87 1.26 -47.47 0.88
C GLN A 87 1.84 -46.07 1.10
N LEU A 88 3.08 -46.11 1.54
CA LEU A 88 3.95 -45.05 2.05
C LEU A 88 4.48 -44.12 0.94
N ASP A 89 4.75 -42.88 1.33
CA ASP A 89 5.45 -41.81 0.60
C ASP A 89 6.77 -42.26 -0.05
N GLU A 90 6.94 -41.92 -1.33
CA GLU A 90 8.24 -41.60 -1.93
C GLU A 90 8.14 -40.31 -2.75
N SER A 91 9.12 -39.45 -2.53
CA SER A 91 9.24 -38.06 -2.94
C SER A 91 9.69 -37.89 -4.41
N ASN A 92 9.08 -36.92 -5.11
CA ASN A 92 9.68 -36.27 -6.28
C ASN A 92 9.14 -34.82 -6.43
N PRO A 93 9.96 -33.82 -6.80
CA PRO A 93 9.59 -32.41 -6.78
C PRO A 93 8.99 -32.00 -8.13
N TYR A 94 7.67 -31.82 -8.17
CA TYR A 94 7.01 -31.14 -9.28
C TYR A 94 6.13 -30.03 -8.71
N GLU A 95 6.23 -28.85 -9.32
CA GLU A 95 5.38 -27.69 -9.04
C GLU A 95 3.90 -28.11 -8.99
N GLU A 96 3.31 -28.12 -7.79
CA GLU A 96 1.88 -28.35 -7.63
C GLU A 96 1.12 -27.12 -8.13
N VAL A 97 0.74 -27.14 -9.40
CA VAL A 97 -0.26 -26.23 -9.93
C VAL A 97 -1.61 -26.61 -9.31
N TYR A 98 -2.03 -25.82 -8.32
CA TYR A 98 -3.29 -26.00 -7.60
C TYR A 98 -4.50 -25.91 -8.53
N LYS A 99 -5.32 -26.98 -8.57
CA LYS A 99 -6.52 -27.08 -9.40
C LYS A 99 -7.83 -26.98 -8.62
N ASP A 100 -7.81 -27.09 -7.29
CA ASP A 100 -9.02 -27.09 -6.47
C ASP A 100 -8.82 -26.54 -5.03
N SER A 101 -9.91 -26.55 -4.26
CA SER A 101 -10.01 -26.03 -2.90
C SER A 101 -9.78 -27.07 -1.81
N SER A 102 -9.36 -28.30 -2.16
CA SER A 102 -9.36 -29.46 -1.25
C SER A 102 -8.45 -29.26 -0.02
N THR A 103 -7.40 -28.48 -0.16
CA THR A 103 -6.41 -28.15 0.88
C THR A 103 -6.84 -27.07 1.84
N PHE A 104 -8.00 -26.43 1.62
CA PHE A 104 -8.60 -25.46 2.55
C PHE A 104 -9.64 -26.10 3.49
N LEU A 105 -9.88 -27.41 3.40
CA LEU A 105 -10.92 -28.13 4.15
C LEU A 105 -10.46 -28.66 5.52
N LYS A 106 -9.16 -28.69 5.81
CA LYS A 106 -8.65 -29.18 7.11
C LYS A 106 -8.51 -28.02 8.09
N GLY A 107 -9.57 -27.70 8.84
CA GLY A 107 -9.42 -26.89 10.06
C GLY A 107 -10.56 -25.95 10.43
N THR A 108 -11.57 -25.76 9.58
CA THR A 108 -12.73 -24.91 9.91
C THR A 108 -13.94 -25.77 10.29
N GLN A 109 -14.54 -25.50 11.45
CA GLN A 109 -15.78 -26.16 11.91
C GLN A 109 -17.03 -25.71 11.14
N SER A 110 -16.88 -24.92 10.08
CA SER A 110 -17.95 -24.50 9.19
C SER A 110 -17.88 -25.30 7.90
N LEU A 111 -19.03 -25.82 7.47
CA LEU A 111 -19.24 -26.54 6.21
C LEU A 111 -19.03 -25.69 4.94
N ASN A 112 -18.53 -24.46 5.07
CA ASN A 112 -18.21 -23.57 3.96
C ASN A 112 -16.69 -23.58 3.75
N PRO A 113 -16.18 -23.86 2.53
CA PRO A 113 -14.77 -23.69 2.23
C PRO A 113 -14.38 -22.23 2.46
N HIS A 114 -13.57 -21.99 3.48
CA HIS A 114 -13.04 -20.67 3.80
C HIS A 114 -11.64 -20.54 3.19
N ASN A 115 -11.46 -19.58 2.28
CA ASN A 115 -10.15 -19.15 1.81
C ASN A 115 -9.45 -18.33 2.90
N ASP A 116 -9.14 -18.97 4.03
CA ASP A 116 -8.41 -18.37 5.15
C ASP A 116 -6.91 -18.56 4.93
N TYR A 117 -6.24 -17.50 4.46
CA TYR A 117 -4.79 -17.53 4.23
C TYR A 117 -3.97 -17.56 5.52
N CYS A 118 -4.53 -17.16 6.67
CA CYS A 118 -3.85 -17.33 7.95
C CYS A 118 -3.78 -18.81 8.31
N GLN A 119 -4.90 -19.52 8.18
CA GLN A 119 -4.94 -20.97 8.37
C GLN A 119 -4.05 -21.68 7.34
N HIS A 120 -4.13 -21.28 6.06
CA HIS A 120 -3.27 -21.81 5.02
C HIS A 120 -1.77 -21.64 5.35
N PHE A 121 -1.36 -20.49 5.90
CA PHE A 121 0.03 -20.30 6.35
C PHE A 121 0.41 -21.24 7.51
N VAL A 122 -0.50 -21.49 8.45
CA VAL A 122 -0.26 -22.44 9.55
C VAL A 122 -0.01 -23.85 9.00
N ASP A 123 -0.77 -24.23 7.98
CA ASP A 123 -0.79 -25.56 7.37
C ASP A 123 0.35 -25.79 6.37
N THR A 124 0.63 -24.82 5.51
CA THR A 124 1.55 -24.97 4.36
C THR A 124 2.83 -24.14 4.47
N GLY A 125 2.87 -23.15 5.37
CA GLY A 125 3.99 -22.21 5.47
C GLY A 125 4.04 -21.16 4.35
N HIS A 126 3.10 -21.16 3.40
CA HIS A 126 2.97 -20.07 2.41
C HIS A 126 2.36 -18.85 3.06
N ARG A 127 3.09 -17.74 3.09
CA ARG A 127 2.63 -16.49 3.70
C ARG A 127 1.38 -15.96 2.97
N PRO A 128 0.43 -15.31 3.65
CA PRO A 128 -0.80 -14.80 3.02
C PRO A 128 -0.53 -13.86 1.83
N GLN A 129 0.51 -13.02 1.93
CA GLN A 129 0.92 -12.11 0.87
C GLN A 129 1.37 -12.81 -0.42
N ASN A 130 1.68 -14.11 -0.39
CA ASN A 130 2.02 -14.86 -1.61
C ASN A 130 0.85 -14.89 -2.62
N PHE A 131 -0.38 -14.74 -2.12
CA PHE A 131 -1.60 -14.81 -2.92
C PHE A 131 -2.06 -13.44 -3.44
N ILE A 132 -1.35 -12.36 -3.12
CA ILE A 132 -1.58 -11.04 -3.71
C ILE A 132 -1.02 -11.06 -5.15
N ARG A 133 -1.86 -10.66 -6.11
CA ARG A 133 -1.56 -10.66 -7.54
C ARG A 133 -1.12 -9.28 -8.02
N ASP A 134 -0.45 -9.24 -9.17
CA ASP A 134 -0.10 -8.03 -9.91
C ASP A 134 0.67 -7.00 -9.06
N VAL A 135 1.62 -7.49 -8.27
CA VAL A 135 2.40 -6.69 -7.30
C VAL A 135 3.69 -6.11 -7.88
N GLY A 136 4.19 -6.64 -9.01
CA GLY A 136 5.45 -6.16 -9.57
C GLY A 136 5.32 -4.76 -10.18
N LEU A 137 6.46 -4.11 -10.39
CA LEU A 137 6.51 -2.74 -10.92
C LEU A 137 6.03 -2.66 -12.38
N ALA A 138 6.26 -3.71 -13.17
CA ALA A 138 5.99 -3.71 -14.61
C ALA A 138 4.57 -4.16 -14.97
N ASP A 139 4.01 -5.10 -14.22
CA ASP A 139 2.74 -5.80 -14.45
C ASP A 139 1.54 -5.09 -13.81
N ARG A 140 1.72 -4.38 -12.68
CA ARG A 140 0.60 -3.77 -11.91
C ARG A 140 -0.33 -2.84 -12.70
N PHE A 141 0.14 -2.24 -13.80
CA PHE A 141 -0.65 -1.34 -14.65
C PHE A 141 -0.79 -1.82 -16.09
N GLU A 142 -0.48 -3.09 -16.39
CA GLU A 142 -0.55 -3.63 -17.76
C GLU A 142 -1.95 -3.48 -18.37
N GLU A 143 -2.99 -3.71 -17.56
CA GLU A 143 -4.39 -3.59 -17.97
C GLU A 143 -4.95 -2.14 -17.90
N TYR A 144 -4.16 -1.18 -17.41
CA TYR A 144 -4.59 0.20 -17.16
C TYR A 144 -3.70 1.23 -17.88
N PRO A 145 -3.90 1.46 -19.19
CA PRO A 145 -3.00 2.29 -20.01
C PRO A 145 -2.81 3.73 -19.49
N LYS A 146 -3.84 4.34 -18.91
CA LYS A 146 -3.76 5.70 -18.35
C LYS A 146 -2.91 5.77 -17.07
N LEU A 147 -3.01 4.75 -16.21
CA LEU A 147 -2.19 4.66 -14.99
C LEU A 147 -0.74 4.40 -15.38
N ARG A 148 -0.50 3.46 -16.31
CA ARG A 148 0.83 3.20 -16.86
C ARG A 148 1.46 4.44 -17.48
N GLU A 149 0.69 5.21 -18.25
CA GLU A 149 1.17 6.44 -18.88
C GLU A 149 1.50 7.54 -17.86
N LEU A 150 0.72 7.68 -16.79
CA LEU A 150 1.04 8.61 -15.69
C LEU A 150 2.40 8.29 -15.07
N ILE A 151 2.65 7.01 -14.73
CA ILE A 151 3.92 6.57 -14.15
C ILE A 151 5.06 6.80 -15.15
N ARG A 152 4.89 6.37 -16.40
CA ARG A 152 5.91 6.56 -17.46
C ARG A 152 6.31 8.04 -17.64
N LEU A 153 5.32 8.94 -17.71
CA LEU A 153 5.59 10.38 -17.88
C LEU A 153 6.29 10.98 -16.64
N LYS A 154 5.94 10.51 -15.43
CA LYS A 154 6.61 10.94 -14.20
C LYS A 154 8.05 10.44 -14.15
N ASP A 155 8.29 9.16 -14.46
CA ASP A 155 9.64 8.58 -14.55
C ASP A 155 10.51 9.32 -15.58
N GLU A 156 9.93 9.67 -16.73
CA GLU A 156 10.61 10.46 -17.76
C GLU A 156 10.97 11.87 -17.25
N LEU A 157 10.03 12.55 -16.57
CA LEU A 157 10.28 13.85 -15.96
C LEU A 157 11.38 13.77 -14.87
N ILE A 158 11.36 12.73 -14.05
CA ILE A 158 12.37 12.49 -13.01
C ILE A 158 13.73 12.26 -13.68
N SER A 159 13.81 11.36 -14.66
CA SER A 159 15.05 11.04 -15.36
C SER A 159 15.67 12.25 -16.05
N THR A 160 14.87 13.14 -16.63
CA THR A 160 15.35 14.34 -17.34
C THR A 160 15.77 15.46 -16.38
N THR A 161 15.23 15.50 -15.17
CA THR A 161 15.53 16.55 -14.17
C THR A 161 16.50 16.10 -13.08
N ASN A 162 16.87 14.82 -13.05
CA ASN A 162 17.80 14.27 -12.07
C ASN A 162 19.21 14.86 -12.22
N THR A 163 19.85 15.10 -11.08
CA THR A 163 21.29 15.35 -11.05
C THR A 163 22.06 14.08 -11.35
N PRO A 164 23.32 14.17 -11.81
CA PRO A 164 24.22 13.02 -11.77
C PRO A 164 24.27 12.43 -10.35
N PRO A 165 24.48 11.11 -10.21
CA PRO A 165 24.65 10.50 -8.90
C PRO A 165 25.85 11.13 -8.18
N MET A 166 25.63 11.60 -6.96
CA MET A 166 26.70 12.07 -6.07
C MET A 166 26.73 11.23 -4.81
N TYR A 167 27.93 11.00 -4.29
CA TYR A 167 28.12 10.15 -3.13
C TYR A 167 29.34 10.55 -2.31
N LEU A 168 29.24 10.34 -1.00
CA LEU A 168 30.23 10.70 0.00
C LEU A 168 30.41 9.55 1.00
N GLN A 169 31.58 8.94 0.99
CA GLN A 169 32.00 8.06 2.06
C GLN A 169 32.21 8.89 3.33
N ALA A 170 31.33 8.69 4.31
CA ALA A 170 31.39 9.35 5.61
C ALA A 170 30.65 8.52 6.66
N ASP A 171 31.18 8.47 7.88
CA ASP A 171 30.49 7.90 9.03
C ASP A 171 29.61 8.97 9.69
N PRO A 172 28.27 8.86 9.65
CA PRO A 172 27.37 9.86 10.23
C PRO A 172 27.52 10.06 11.74
N MET A 173 28.24 9.17 12.45
CA MET A 173 28.52 9.32 13.88
C MET A 173 29.55 10.43 14.14
N HIS A 174 30.49 10.61 13.21
CA HIS A 174 31.63 11.52 13.37
C HIS A 174 31.62 12.68 12.36
N PHE A 175 30.73 12.61 11.37
CA PHE A 175 30.59 13.62 10.34
C PHE A 175 29.51 14.64 10.72
N ASP A 176 29.84 15.93 10.63
CA ASP A 176 28.86 17.00 10.78
C ASP A 176 27.99 17.08 9.52
N LEU A 177 26.71 16.75 9.66
CA LEU A 177 25.77 16.78 8.53
C LEU A 177 25.65 18.17 7.89
N GLN A 178 25.93 19.24 8.62
CA GLN A 178 25.90 20.61 8.09
C GLN A 178 27.02 20.86 7.07
N ASP A 179 28.08 20.06 7.05
CA ASP A 179 29.15 20.13 6.04
C ASP A 179 28.66 19.72 4.63
N LEU A 180 27.47 19.14 4.51
CA LEU A 180 26.80 18.94 3.22
C LEU A 180 26.41 20.29 2.56
N LYS A 181 26.34 21.38 3.34
CA LYS A 181 26.04 22.76 2.89
C LYS A 181 24.81 22.84 1.97
N CYS A 182 23.81 22.00 2.25
CA CYS A 182 22.58 21.93 1.48
C CYS A 182 21.42 21.57 2.42
N GLU A 183 20.26 22.18 2.19
CA GLU A 183 19.01 21.69 2.76
C GLU A 183 18.34 20.72 1.78
N PHE A 184 17.76 19.64 2.31
CA PHE A 184 17.12 18.59 1.50
C PHE A 184 15.60 18.68 1.53
N ASP A 185 14.99 18.46 0.37
CA ASP A 185 13.53 18.34 0.21
C ASP A 185 13.04 16.98 0.72
N VAL A 186 13.89 15.97 0.57
CA VAL A 186 13.64 14.59 0.97
C VAL A 186 14.89 13.96 1.56
N ILE A 187 14.72 13.25 2.68
CA ILE A 187 15.80 12.47 3.31
C ILE A 187 15.30 11.02 3.51
N LEU A 188 16.00 10.05 2.91
CA LEU A 188 15.85 8.63 3.17
C LEU A 188 16.92 8.19 4.17
N LEU A 189 16.52 7.55 5.28
CA LEU A 189 17.43 7.01 6.30
C LEU A 189 17.29 5.49 6.37
N GLU A 190 18.41 4.80 6.20
CA GLU A 190 18.51 3.35 6.31
C GLU A 190 19.59 2.90 7.33
N PRO A 191 19.50 3.30 8.61
CA PRO A 191 20.52 2.96 9.59
C PRO A 191 20.65 1.43 9.74
N PRO A 192 21.87 0.87 9.86
CA PRO A 192 22.07 -0.58 9.97
C PRO A 192 21.66 -1.06 11.37
N LEU A 193 20.39 -1.44 11.52
CA LEU A 193 19.83 -1.96 12.76
C LEU A 193 20.32 -3.38 13.02
N GLU A 194 20.56 -3.71 14.29
CA GLU A 194 20.98 -5.07 14.70
C GLU A 194 19.95 -6.14 14.26
N GLU A 195 18.65 -5.82 14.27
CA GLU A 195 17.59 -6.76 13.89
C GLU A 195 17.68 -7.25 12.44
N TYR A 196 18.27 -6.46 11.52
CA TYR A 196 18.43 -6.88 10.12
C TYR A 196 19.39 -8.06 9.96
N TYR A 197 20.32 -8.22 10.91
CA TYR A 197 21.38 -9.22 10.83
C TYR A 197 21.15 -10.38 11.79
N ARG A 198 20.41 -10.15 12.89
CA ARG A 198 20.14 -11.15 13.93
C ARG A 198 19.52 -12.43 13.37
N GLU A 199 18.67 -12.31 12.35
CA GLU A 199 18.00 -13.44 11.70
C GLU A 199 18.93 -14.21 10.75
N SER A 200 20.01 -13.56 10.27
CA SER A 200 20.89 -14.11 9.25
C SER A 200 22.00 -15.01 9.75
N GLY A 201 22.38 -14.90 11.03
CA GLY A 201 23.55 -15.59 11.58
C GLY A 201 24.88 -15.16 10.94
N ILE A 202 24.86 -14.17 10.05
CA ILE A 202 26.03 -13.64 9.36
C ILE A 202 26.64 -12.53 10.22
N SER A 203 27.95 -12.61 10.44
CA SER A 203 28.70 -11.54 11.09
C SER A 203 28.67 -10.30 10.22
N ASN A 204 28.11 -9.20 10.73
CA ASN A 204 28.18 -7.91 10.04
C ASN A 204 29.61 -7.39 10.05
N THR A 205 30.05 -6.80 8.94
CA THR A 205 31.30 -6.05 8.84
C THR A 205 31.15 -4.62 9.35
N GLU A 206 29.92 -4.09 9.39
CA GLU A 206 29.61 -2.73 9.82
C GLU A 206 29.17 -2.66 11.29
N ARG A 207 29.36 -1.49 11.92
CA ARG A 207 28.84 -1.20 13.26
C ARG A 207 27.33 -1.02 13.19
N PHE A 208 26.60 -1.67 14.09
CA PHE A 208 25.17 -1.43 14.26
C PHE A 208 24.87 -0.08 14.88
N TRP A 209 23.76 0.52 14.45
CA TRP A 209 23.24 1.76 15.01
C TRP A 209 22.10 1.46 15.97
N THR A 210 22.25 1.96 17.21
CA THR A 210 21.17 1.94 18.21
C THR A 210 20.19 3.07 17.94
N TRP A 211 18.96 2.96 18.45
CA TRP A 211 17.99 4.05 18.35
C TRP A 211 18.43 5.32 19.08
N ASP A 212 19.26 5.22 20.11
CA ASP A 212 19.89 6.37 20.77
C ASP A 212 20.91 7.06 19.86
N ASP A 213 21.71 6.29 19.10
CA ASP A 213 22.65 6.84 18.12
C ASP A 213 21.90 7.49 16.95
N ILE A 214 20.87 6.83 16.42
CA ILE A 214 20.01 7.38 15.36
C ILE A 214 19.37 8.67 15.84
N MET A 215 18.81 8.69 17.05
CA MET A 215 18.18 9.88 17.61
C MET A 215 19.16 11.05 17.78
N LYS A 216 20.47 10.83 17.93
CA LYS A 216 21.45 11.94 18.03
C LYS A 216 21.67 12.68 16.72
N LEU A 217 21.43 12.05 15.56
CA LEU A 217 21.57 12.71 14.26
C LEU A 217 20.77 14.02 14.21
N GLU A 218 21.40 15.08 13.69
CA GLU A 218 20.83 16.43 13.58
C GLU A 218 20.13 16.61 12.21
N ILE A 219 19.17 15.73 11.92
CA ILE A 219 18.41 15.74 10.65
C ILE A 219 17.61 17.04 10.48
N GLU A 220 17.25 17.68 11.59
CA GLU A 220 16.57 18.96 11.61
C GLU A 220 17.37 20.09 10.95
N GLU A 221 18.70 20.08 11.06
CA GLU A 221 19.60 21.14 10.57
C GLU A 221 19.79 21.08 9.05
N ILE A 222 19.65 19.89 8.46
CA ILE A 222 19.83 19.67 7.00
C ILE A 222 18.51 19.54 6.24
N SER A 223 17.38 19.57 6.93
CA SER A 223 16.06 19.45 6.30
C SER A 223 15.50 20.81 5.91
N SER A 224 14.95 20.93 4.70
CA SER A 224 14.31 22.18 4.29
C SER A 224 12.99 22.44 5.05
N LEU A 225 12.55 23.71 5.07
CA LEU A 225 11.35 24.14 5.81
C LEU A 225 10.07 23.36 5.44
N ARG A 226 9.93 23.00 4.16
CA ARG A 226 8.95 22.04 3.66
C ARG A 226 9.72 20.83 3.17
N SER A 227 9.58 19.69 3.82
CA SER A 227 10.37 18.50 3.48
C SER A 227 9.74 17.24 4.03
N PHE A 228 10.24 16.11 3.54
CA PHE A 228 9.83 14.79 3.96
C PHE A 228 11.02 13.95 4.40
N VAL A 229 10.77 13.06 5.35
CA VAL A 229 11.75 12.06 5.78
C VAL A 229 11.13 10.68 5.66
N PHE A 230 11.92 9.71 5.21
CA PHE A 230 11.56 8.31 5.08
C PHE A 230 12.55 7.51 5.91
N LEU A 231 12.09 6.87 6.98
CA LEU A 231 12.95 6.21 7.95
C LEU A 231 12.60 4.72 8.00
N TRP A 232 13.55 3.87 7.60
CA TRP A 232 13.43 2.43 7.81
C TRP A 232 13.57 2.09 9.29
N CYS A 233 12.50 1.53 9.86
CA CYS A 233 12.35 1.25 11.28
C CYS A 233 12.37 -0.24 11.62
N GLY A 234 12.58 -1.10 10.62
CA GLY A 234 12.46 -2.53 10.78
C GLY A 234 11.04 -2.97 11.20
N SER A 235 10.94 -3.88 12.15
CA SER A 235 9.68 -4.57 12.50
C SER A 235 9.40 -4.68 14.01
N GLY A 236 10.35 -4.29 14.85
CA GLY A 236 10.26 -4.34 16.32
C GLY A 236 10.05 -2.98 16.98
N GLU A 237 10.86 -2.70 18.00
CA GLU A 237 10.81 -1.45 18.80
C GLU A 237 11.06 -0.18 17.98
N GLY A 238 11.65 -0.32 16.78
CA GLY A 238 11.89 0.79 15.87
C GLY A 238 10.64 1.49 15.39
N LEU A 239 9.47 0.84 15.46
CA LEU A 239 8.19 1.50 15.23
C LEU A 239 7.95 2.62 16.24
N ASP A 240 8.20 2.39 17.52
CA ASP A 240 7.95 3.38 18.57
C ASP A 240 9.09 4.40 18.64
N LEU A 241 10.33 3.92 18.58
CA LEU A 241 11.53 4.76 18.70
C LEU A 241 11.74 5.61 17.43
N GLY A 242 11.45 5.09 16.24
CA GLY A 242 11.44 5.88 15.01
C GLY A 242 10.42 7.03 15.06
N ARG A 243 9.24 6.82 15.67
CA ARG A 243 8.27 7.91 15.93
C ARG A 243 8.83 8.97 16.89
N MET A 244 9.70 8.59 17.83
CA MET A 244 10.42 9.54 18.69
C MET A 244 11.47 10.34 17.92
N CYS A 245 12.26 9.68 17.05
CA CYS A 245 13.22 10.34 16.16
C CYS A 245 12.53 11.40 15.29
N LEU A 246 11.42 11.04 14.63
CA LEU A 246 10.63 12.00 13.84
C LEU A 246 10.22 13.24 14.65
N ARG A 247 9.76 13.05 15.89
CA ARG A 247 9.40 14.18 16.77
C ARG A 247 10.60 15.05 17.14
N LYS A 248 11.75 14.45 17.48
CA LYS A 248 12.99 15.18 17.77
C LYS A 248 13.36 16.07 16.58
N TRP A 249 13.39 15.49 15.39
CA TRP A 249 13.78 16.17 14.15
C TRP A 249 12.73 17.16 13.63
N GLY A 250 11.59 17.34 14.31
CA GLY A 250 10.53 18.29 13.93
C GLY A 250 9.60 17.82 12.81
N PHE A 251 9.52 16.50 12.57
CA PHE A 251 8.60 15.89 11.61
C PHE A 251 7.37 15.31 12.31
N ARG A 252 6.21 15.42 11.65
CA ARG A 252 4.99 14.70 12.04
C ARG A 252 4.90 13.43 11.21
N ARG A 253 4.74 12.26 11.84
CA ARG A 253 4.46 11.02 11.09
C ARG A 253 3.16 11.19 10.30
N CYS A 254 3.21 10.97 9.00
CA CYS A 254 2.08 11.13 8.08
C CYS A 254 1.65 9.82 7.43
N GLU A 255 2.58 8.98 6.98
CA GLU A 255 2.31 7.64 6.41
C GLU A 255 3.22 6.57 7.04
N ASP A 256 2.90 5.29 6.78
CA ASP A 256 3.65 4.12 7.25
C ASP A 256 3.73 3.10 6.09
N ILE A 257 4.81 3.15 5.33
CA ILE A 257 4.99 2.31 4.13
C ILE A 257 5.46 0.93 4.59
N CYS A 258 4.67 -0.11 4.34
CA CYS A 258 5.02 -1.48 4.71
C CYS A 258 5.69 -2.21 3.54
N TRP A 259 6.92 -2.67 3.75
CA TRP A 259 7.55 -3.65 2.88
C TRP A 259 7.18 -5.05 3.35
N ILE A 260 6.27 -5.69 2.64
CA ILE A 260 5.75 -7.03 2.91
C ILE A 260 6.57 -8.05 2.10
N LYS A 261 7.10 -9.06 2.79
CA LYS A 261 7.99 -10.06 2.19
C LYS A 261 7.24 -11.35 1.90
N THR A 262 7.10 -11.73 0.64
CA THR A 262 6.58 -13.04 0.24
C THR A 262 7.63 -14.14 0.46
N ASN A 263 7.20 -15.39 0.50
CA ASN A 263 8.08 -16.57 0.56
C ASN A 263 7.64 -17.62 -0.47
N LYS A 264 7.34 -17.17 -1.70
CA LYS A 264 6.89 -18.03 -2.79
C LYS A 264 7.93 -19.10 -3.13
N ASN A 265 9.21 -18.74 -3.08
CA ASN A 265 10.32 -19.60 -3.47
C ASN A 265 10.74 -20.55 -2.35
N ASN A 266 10.57 -20.13 -1.09
CA ASN A 266 10.94 -20.91 0.09
C ASN A 266 9.82 -20.91 1.14
N PRO A 267 8.71 -21.65 0.90
CA PRO A 267 7.62 -21.75 1.86
C PRO A 267 8.10 -22.36 3.17
N GLY A 268 7.64 -21.82 4.30
CA GLY A 268 8.06 -22.30 5.59
C GLY A 268 7.90 -21.27 6.71
N LYS A 269 8.07 -21.76 7.94
CA LYS A 269 8.06 -20.95 9.15
C LYS A 269 9.48 -20.45 9.42
N THR A 270 9.64 -19.14 9.62
CA THR A 270 10.94 -18.57 10.01
C THR A 270 11.22 -18.97 11.46
N LYS A 271 12.37 -19.60 11.72
CA LYS A 271 12.65 -20.31 12.99
C LYS A 271 13.03 -19.41 14.17
N ALA A 272 13.46 -18.19 13.94
CA ALA A 272 13.91 -17.28 15.00
C ALA A 272 12.90 -16.15 15.20
N LEU A 273 12.13 -16.22 16.27
CA LEU A 273 11.29 -15.11 16.73
C LEU A 273 12.09 -14.26 17.70
N ASP A 274 11.98 -12.94 17.57
CA ASP A 274 12.30 -12.01 18.66
C ASP A 274 11.59 -12.50 19.95
N PRO A 275 12.26 -12.61 21.11
CA PRO A 275 11.66 -13.11 22.33
C PRO A 275 10.38 -12.37 22.76
N LYS A 276 10.19 -11.12 22.31
CA LYS A 276 8.98 -10.32 22.58
C LYS A 276 7.89 -10.46 21.51
N ALA A 277 8.16 -11.13 20.39
CA ALA A 277 7.23 -11.28 19.29
C ALA A 277 6.19 -12.37 19.58
N VAL A 278 4.91 -12.05 19.35
CA VAL A 278 3.79 -12.99 19.43
C VAL A 278 3.54 -13.67 18.08
N PHE A 279 3.77 -12.95 16.98
CA PHE A 279 3.59 -13.43 15.61
C PHE A 279 4.91 -13.41 14.85
N GLN A 280 5.03 -14.27 13.83
CA GLN A 280 6.12 -14.19 12.87
C GLN A 280 6.05 -12.85 12.13
N ARG A 281 7.12 -12.06 12.23
CA ARG A 281 7.24 -10.79 11.52
C ARG A 281 7.67 -11.06 10.08
N THR A 282 6.86 -10.65 9.11
CA THR A 282 7.11 -10.87 7.68
C THR A 282 7.09 -9.57 6.88
N LYS A 283 7.36 -8.45 7.56
CA LYS A 283 7.36 -7.12 6.96
C LYS A 283 8.27 -6.17 7.73
N GLU A 284 8.78 -5.17 7.03
CA GLU A 284 9.47 -4.01 7.60
C GLU A 284 8.65 -2.74 7.34
N HIS A 285 8.92 -1.70 8.12
CA HIS A 285 8.22 -0.42 8.05
C HIS A 285 9.17 0.71 7.68
N CYS A 286 8.75 1.54 6.74
CA CYS A 286 9.36 2.82 6.42
C CYS A 286 8.41 3.94 6.84
N LEU A 287 8.71 4.59 7.96
CA LEU A 287 7.88 5.69 8.47
C LEU A 287 8.12 6.96 7.65
N MET A 288 7.05 7.57 7.18
CA MET A 288 7.11 8.83 6.45
C MET A 288 6.76 10.00 7.38
N GLY A 289 7.66 10.97 7.50
CA GLY A 289 7.47 12.20 8.25
C GLY A 289 7.33 13.43 7.35
N ILE A 290 6.49 14.38 7.75
CA ILE A 290 6.34 15.69 7.10
C ILE A 290 6.81 16.81 8.02
N LYS A 291 7.63 17.72 7.49
CA LYS A 291 8.04 18.99 8.11
C LYS A 291 7.42 20.16 7.36
N GLY A 292 7.07 21.22 8.09
CA GLY A 292 6.40 22.40 7.55
C GLY A 292 4.91 22.20 7.28
N THR A 293 4.35 23.06 6.42
CA THR A 293 2.95 23.01 5.98
C THR A 293 2.91 22.69 4.50
N VAL A 294 2.31 21.55 4.13
CA VAL A 294 2.08 21.14 2.74
C VAL A 294 0.61 20.76 2.58
N ARG A 295 -0.04 21.29 1.54
CA ARG A 295 -1.46 21.10 1.24
C ARG A 295 -1.63 20.56 -0.17
N ARG A 296 -2.19 19.35 -0.28
CA ARG A 296 -2.40 18.64 -1.56
C ARG A 296 -3.17 19.46 -2.61
N SER A 297 -4.05 20.37 -2.17
CA SER A 297 -4.90 21.19 -3.06
C SER A 297 -4.18 22.40 -3.66
N THR A 298 -3.17 22.94 -2.99
CA THR A 298 -2.48 24.17 -3.40
C THR A 298 -1.04 23.93 -3.81
N ASP A 299 -0.39 22.95 -3.20
CA ASP A 299 1.06 22.75 -3.31
C ASP A 299 1.36 21.60 -4.28
N GLY A 300 0.64 21.58 -5.41
CA GLY A 300 0.82 20.60 -6.48
C GLY A 300 2.15 20.75 -7.23
N ASP A 301 2.80 21.91 -7.08
CA ASP A 301 4.17 22.20 -7.52
C ASP A 301 5.23 21.48 -6.67
N PHE A 302 4.88 21.06 -5.46
CA PHE A 302 5.78 20.38 -4.53
C PHE A 302 5.47 18.89 -4.37
N ILE A 303 4.19 18.50 -4.36
CA ILE A 303 3.79 17.11 -4.17
C ILE A 303 2.74 16.61 -5.17
N HIS A 304 2.90 15.35 -5.57
CA HIS A 304 1.89 14.57 -6.27
C HIS A 304 1.43 13.42 -5.36
N ALA A 305 0.54 13.75 -4.43
CA ALA A 305 -0.05 12.77 -3.52
C ALA A 305 -0.90 11.72 -4.27
N ASN A 306 -1.06 10.55 -3.65
CA ASN A 306 -1.96 9.48 -4.11
C ASN A 306 -1.59 8.85 -5.48
N VAL A 307 -0.36 9.04 -5.96
CA VAL A 307 0.16 8.32 -7.14
C VAL A 307 0.47 6.86 -6.79
N ASP A 308 1.17 6.65 -5.68
CA ASP A 308 1.55 5.33 -5.17
C ASP A 308 0.79 4.99 -3.88
N ILE A 309 0.76 3.70 -3.56
CA ILE A 309 0.21 3.16 -2.30
C ILE A 309 1.31 2.98 -1.26
N ASP A 310 0.92 2.71 0.00
CA ASP A 310 1.80 2.53 1.15
C ASP A 310 2.29 1.07 1.34
N LEU A 311 2.30 0.27 0.27
CA LEU A 311 2.73 -1.13 0.29
C LEU A 311 3.78 -1.39 -0.79
N ILE A 312 4.85 -2.06 -0.40
CA ILE A 312 5.83 -2.66 -1.30
C ILE A 312 5.79 -4.17 -1.05
N ILE A 313 5.58 -4.98 -2.09
CA ILE A 313 5.50 -6.43 -1.96
C ILE A 313 6.55 -7.07 -2.86
N THR A 314 7.56 -7.68 -2.25
CA THR A 314 8.60 -8.41 -2.96
C THR A 314 8.85 -9.75 -2.28
N GLU A 315 9.55 -10.64 -2.96
CA GLU A 315 10.08 -11.84 -2.32
C GLU A 315 11.08 -11.48 -1.22
N GLU A 316 11.09 -12.28 -0.15
CA GLU A 316 12.09 -12.20 0.90
C GLU A 316 13.50 -12.33 0.28
N PRO A 317 14.41 -11.37 0.57
CA PRO A 317 15.76 -11.44 0.05
C PRO A 317 16.50 -12.70 0.52
N GLU A 318 17.52 -13.09 -0.24
CA GLU A 318 18.44 -14.16 0.15
C GLU A 318 19.11 -13.85 1.49
N MET A 319 19.49 -14.92 2.22
CA MET A 319 20.10 -14.79 3.53
C MET A 319 21.37 -13.92 3.49
N GLY A 320 21.39 -12.83 4.27
CA GLY A 320 22.50 -11.88 4.31
C GLY A 320 22.33 -10.66 3.40
N ASN A 321 21.33 -10.67 2.53
CA ASN A 321 20.96 -9.49 1.77
C ASN A 321 20.05 -8.59 2.63
N VAL A 322 20.60 -7.44 3.04
CA VAL A 322 19.90 -6.44 3.88
C VAL A 322 19.34 -5.26 3.06
N GLU A 323 19.50 -5.29 1.74
CA GLU A 323 19.04 -4.25 0.84
C GLU A 323 17.52 -4.06 0.94
N LYS A 324 17.09 -2.80 0.91
CA LYS A 324 15.68 -2.43 0.87
C LYS A 324 15.18 -2.43 -0.58
N PRO A 325 13.88 -2.65 -0.82
CA PRO A 325 13.36 -2.74 -2.18
C PRO A 325 13.50 -1.38 -2.89
N VAL A 326 14.06 -1.41 -4.09
CA VAL A 326 14.29 -0.20 -4.92
C VAL A 326 13.03 0.64 -5.17
N GLU A 327 11.85 0.01 -5.08
CA GLU A 327 10.54 0.66 -5.18
C GLU A 327 10.37 1.83 -4.21
N ILE A 328 11.06 1.86 -3.07
CA ILE A 328 11.02 3.00 -2.15
C ILE A 328 11.48 4.29 -2.82
N PHE A 329 12.49 4.23 -3.69
CA PHE A 329 12.95 5.39 -4.45
C PHE A 329 11.87 5.91 -5.41
N HIS A 330 11.15 5.00 -6.08
CA HIS A 330 10.06 5.36 -6.98
C HIS A 330 8.92 6.06 -6.24
N ILE A 331 8.45 5.51 -5.12
CA ILE A 331 7.40 6.12 -4.29
C ILE A 331 7.80 7.54 -3.88
N ILE A 332 9.04 7.70 -3.42
CA ILE A 332 9.57 8.99 -2.98
C ILE A 332 9.61 10.01 -4.12
N GLU A 333 10.17 9.63 -5.27
CA GLU A 333 10.36 10.51 -6.43
C GLU A 333 9.04 10.86 -7.12
N HIS A 334 8.09 9.92 -7.16
CA HIS A 334 6.74 10.18 -7.63
C HIS A 334 6.00 11.15 -6.72
N PHE A 335 6.17 11.01 -5.40
CA PHE A 335 5.48 11.81 -4.41
C PHE A 335 6.00 13.25 -4.32
N CYS A 336 7.32 13.45 -4.18
CA CYS A 336 7.92 14.77 -3.95
C CYS A 336 8.67 15.28 -5.19
N LEU A 337 8.30 16.48 -5.66
CA LEU A 337 8.92 17.15 -6.80
C LEU A 337 10.22 17.87 -6.44
N GLY A 338 10.59 17.89 -5.16
CA GLY A 338 11.89 18.36 -4.70
C GLY A 338 13.04 17.49 -5.24
N ARG A 339 14.06 18.15 -5.77
CA ARG A 339 15.21 17.53 -6.44
C ARG A 339 16.41 17.34 -5.50
N ARG A 340 16.40 17.97 -4.31
CA ARG A 340 17.46 17.82 -3.30
C ARG A 340 17.14 16.61 -2.43
N ARG A 341 17.60 15.43 -2.85
CA ARG A 341 17.30 14.14 -2.20
C ARG A 341 18.57 13.55 -1.58
N LEU A 342 18.49 13.20 -0.31
CA LEU A 342 19.59 12.61 0.46
C LEU A 342 19.24 11.18 0.86
N HIS A 343 20.15 10.24 0.62
CA HIS A 343 20.10 8.87 1.14
C HIS A 343 21.23 8.69 2.16
N LEU A 344 20.89 8.69 3.45
CA LEU A 344 21.81 8.39 4.54
C LEU A 344 21.89 6.88 4.78
N PHE A 345 23.11 6.40 5.05
CA PHE A 345 23.49 4.99 5.18
C PHE A 345 23.39 4.19 3.87
N GLY A 346 23.42 4.89 2.74
CA GLY A 346 23.46 4.23 1.44
C GLY A 346 24.81 3.56 1.15
N ARG A 347 24.76 2.57 0.26
CA ARG A 347 25.89 1.75 -0.19
C ARG A 347 26.11 1.93 -1.69
N ASP A 348 27.22 1.40 -2.22
CA ASP A 348 27.54 1.45 -3.65
C ASP A 348 26.40 0.92 -4.53
N SER A 349 25.72 -0.14 -4.10
CA SER A 349 24.53 -0.75 -4.72
C SER A 349 23.33 0.18 -4.83
N THR A 350 23.26 1.21 -3.99
CA THR A 350 22.11 2.13 -3.88
C THR A 350 22.38 3.51 -4.49
N ILE A 351 23.57 3.73 -5.06
CA ILE A 351 23.90 4.98 -5.75
C ILE A 351 22.92 5.18 -6.91
N ARG A 352 22.21 6.31 -6.91
CA ARG A 352 21.11 6.58 -7.85
C ARG A 352 21.19 8.00 -8.42
N PRO A 353 20.92 8.20 -9.73
CA PRO A 353 20.73 9.55 -10.29
C PRO A 353 19.65 10.33 -9.54
N GLY A 354 19.87 11.62 -9.32
CA GLY A 354 18.96 12.48 -8.56
C GLY A 354 19.09 12.35 -7.03
N TRP A 355 20.03 11.56 -6.54
CA TRP A 355 20.31 11.36 -5.11
C TRP A 355 21.75 11.71 -4.76
N LEU A 356 21.90 12.32 -3.58
CA LEU A 356 23.15 12.34 -2.84
C LEU A 356 23.14 11.14 -1.89
N THR A 357 24.11 10.23 -2.01
CA THR A 357 24.24 9.05 -1.16
C THR A 357 25.38 9.24 -0.17
N VAL A 358 25.11 9.14 1.13
CA VAL A 358 26.14 9.29 2.17
C VAL A 358 26.11 8.06 3.05
N GLY A 359 27.26 7.41 3.23
CA GLY A 359 27.33 6.19 4.02
C GLY A 359 28.76 5.76 4.32
N PRO A 360 28.95 4.98 5.39
CA PRO A 360 30.28 4.58 5.85
C PRO A 360 30.95 3.55 4.92
N THR A 361 30.18 2.79 4.15
CA THR A 361 30.67 1.67 3.33
C THR A 361 30.69 1.94 1.83
N LEU A 362 30.48 3.20 1.43
CA LEU A 362 30.80 3.62 0.08
C LEU A 362 32.29 3.43 -0.18
N THR A 363 32.65 2.92 -1.35
CA THR A 363 34.07 2.66 -1.68
C THR A 363 34.80 3.90 -2.21
N ASN A 364 34.07 4.94 -2.58
CA ASN A 364 34.61 6.15 -3.19
C ASN A 364 33.75 7.38 -2.85
N THR A 365 34.24 8.58 -3.20
CA THR A 365 33.57 9.87 -2.99
C THR A 365 33.72 10.73 -4.24
N ASN A 366 32.62 11.31 -4.72
CA ASN A 366 32.63 12.33 -5.78
C ASN A 366 31.88 13.62 -5.38
N PHE A 367 31.34 13.68 -4.16
CA PHE A 367 30.54 14.81 -3.69
C PHE A 367 31.38 16.10 -3.57
N ASN A 368 30.87 17.17 -4.16
CA ASN A 368 31.37 18.52 -3.99
C ASN A 368 30.16 19.45 -3.70
N PRO A 369 30.10 20.12 -2.53
CA PRO A 369 28.92 20.90 -2.14
C PRO A 369 28.54 22.02 -3.11
N GLU A 370 29.55 22.73 -3.65
CA GLU A 370 29.32 23.85 -4.58
C GLU A 370 28.78 23.34 -5.93
N THR A 371 29.34 22.23 -6.42
CA THR A 371 28.88 21.58 -7.64
C THR A 371 27.47 21.01 -7.45
N TYR A 372 27.18 20.37 -6.31
CA TYR A 372 25.84 19.88 -5.99
C TYR A 372 24.82 21.01 -5.97
N ALA A 373 25.11 22.09 -5.24
CA ALA A 373 24.25 23.27 -5.14
C ALA A 373 24.01 23.93 -6.52
N SER A 374 25.00 23.92 -7.42
CA SER A 374 24.89 24.51 -8.76
C SER A 374 23.74 23.93 -9.60
N HIS A 375 23.36 22.65 -9.36
CA HIS A 375 22.26 22.00 -10.09
C HIS A 375 20.86 22.55 -9.75
N PHE A 376 20.75 23.32 -8.66
CA PHE A 376 19.48 23.78 -8.12
C PHE A 376 19.30 25.30 -8.15
N VAL A 377 20.28 26.04 -8.70
CA VAL A 377 20.29 27.53 -8.74
C VAL A 377 19.03 28.08 -9.41
N ASN A 378 18.59 27.46 -10.51
CA ASN A 378 17.37 27.88 -11.21
C ASN A 378 16.10 27.44 -10.48
N SER A 379 16.07 26.19 -10.04
CA SER A 379 14.94 25.60 -9.30
C SER A 379 15.39 24.30 -8.63
N HIS A 380 14.99 24.12 -7.38
CA HIS A 380 15.09 22.84 -6.66
C HIS A 380 13.88 21.93 -6.93
N LEU A 381 12.88 22.38 -7.70
CA LEU A 381 11.70 21.60 -8.08
C LEU A 381 11.81 21.13 -9.53
N SER A 382 11.35 19.90 -9.82
CA SER A 382 11.32 19.33 -11.17
C SER A 382 10.27 19.96 -12.09
N GLY A 383 9.29 20.68 -11.53
CA GLY A 383 8.14 21.18 -12.28
C GLY A 383 7.15 20.06 -12.59
N CYS A 384 6.24 20.32 -13.54
CA CYS A 384 5.25 19.35 -13.97
C CYS A 384 4.81 19.66 -15.42
N THR A 385 4.55 18.62 -16.22
CA THR A 385 4.00 18.79 -17.57
C THR A 385 2.48 18.84 -17.53
N GLU A 386 1.85 19.46 -18.52
CA GLU A 386 0.38 19.52 -18.61
C GLU A 386 -0.27 18.13 -18.69
N ASP A 387 0.42 17.16 -19.30
CA ASP A 387 -0.04 15.77 -19.40
C ASP A 387 -0.05 15.07 -18.04
N ILE A 388 1.01 15.25 -17.23
CA ILE A 388 1.05 14.74 -15.86
C ILE A 388 -0.03 15.44 -15.02
N GLU A 389 -0.17 16.76 -15.14
CA GLU A 389 -1.23 17.51 -14.45
C GLU A 389 -2.63 17.02 -14.82
N ARG A 390 -2.86 16.59 -16.06
CA ARG A 390 -4.16 16.07 -16.50
C ARG A 390 -4.44 14.66 -15.99
N LEU A 391 -3.41 13.82 -15.86
CA LEU A 391 -3.55 12.41 -15.49
C LEU A 391 -3.47 12.16 -13.98
N ARG A 392 -2.72 12.97 -13.24
CA ARG A 392 -2.52 12.75 -11.80
C ARG A 392 -3.81 12.91 -10.99
N PRO A 393 -3.97 12.17 -9.88
CA PRO A 393 -5.12 12.33 -9.01
C PRO A 393 -5.13 13.74 -8.37
N LYS A 394 -6.32 14.34 -8.34
CA LYS A 394 -6.59 15.67 -7.76
C LYS A 394 -7.92 15.66 -7.02
N SER A 395 -8.03 16.50 -5.99
CA SER A 395 -9.30 16.73 -5.31
C SER A 395 -10.34 17.26 -6.31
N PRO A 396 -11.60 16.82 -6.25
CA PRO A 396 -12.69 17.40 -7.03
C PRO A 396 -12.80 18.91 -6.77
N PRO A 397 -13.22 19.71 -7.77
CA PRO A 397 -13.51 21.12 -7.56
C PRO A 397 -14.51 21.27 -6.41
N ALA A 398 -14.25 22.20 -5.49
CA ALA A 398 -15.25 22.54 -4.49
C ALA A 398 -16.51 22.97 -5.24
N LYS A 399 -17.65 22.32 -4.98
CA LYS A 399 -18.94 22.78 -5.51
C LYS A 399 -19.11 24.23 -5.06
N LEU A 400 -18.89 25.18 -5.96
CA LEU A 400 -19.39 26.53 -5.80
C LEU A 400 -20.86 26.33 -5.43
N LYS A 401 -21.25 26.73 -4.22
CA LYS A 401 -22.67 26.87 -3.90
C LYS A 401 -23.19 27.76 -5.01
N SER A 402 -23.90 27.18 -5.98
CA SER A 402 -24.67 27.95 -6.92
C SER A 402 -25.50 28.87 -6.05
N GLU A 403 -25.28 30.17 -6.17
CA GLU A 403 -26.31 31.11 -5.79
C GLU A 403 -27.55 30.66 -6.56
N ARG A 404 -28.41 29.91 -5.88
CA ARG A 404 -29.80 29.78 -6.30
C ARG A 404 -30.37 31.17 -6.07
N GLY A 405 -30.30 31.97 -7.13
CA GLY A 405 -31.12 33.15 -7.27
C GLY A 405 -32.60 32.80 -7.13
N GLY A 406 -33.36 33.79 -6.68
CA GLY A 406 -34.78 33.88 -7.02
C GLY A 406 -35.77 33.29 -6.01
N GLY A 407 -35.61 33.56 -4.72
CA GLY A 407 -36.73 33.48 -3.77
C GLY A 407 -37.50 34.79 -3.75
N ALA A 408 -38.52 34.91 -4.62
CA ALA A 408 -39.38 36.08 -4.72
C ALA A 408 -40.03 36.45 -3.37
N ALA A 409 -40.06 37.75 -3.08
CA ALA A 409 -40.80 38.32 -1.97
C ALA A 409 -42.31 38.03 -2.13
N ARG A 410 -42.89 37.25 -1.21
CA ARG A 410 -44.34 37.18 -1.03
C ARG A 410 -44.73 38.11 0.11
N GLY A 411 -45.18 39.31 -0.26
CA GLY A 411 -45.87 40.22 0.65
C GLY A 411 -47.33 39.83 0.83
N GLY A 412 -47.89 40.15 2.01
CA GLY A 412 -49.30 40.52 2.12
C GLY A 412 -50.06 40.07 3.37
N ARG A 413 -50.27 41.04 4.28
CA ARG A 413 -51.44 41.25 5.20
C ARG A 413 -51.60 40.27 6.38
N GLY A 414 -51.85 40.66 7.64
CA GLY A 414 -52.07 41.96 8.29
C GLY A 414 -52.87 41.78 9.61
N GLY A 415 -52.28 42.20 10.74
CA GLY A 415 -52.92 42.65 12.01
C GLY A 415 -53.31 41.62 13.11
N PRO A 416 -53.56 42.03 14.38
CA PRO A 416 -53.04 43.21 15.09
C PRO A 416 -52.57 42.95 16.57
N ASN A 417 -51.60 43.78 16.99
CA ASN A 417 -51.46 44.47 18.29
C ASN A 417 -51.71 43.78 19.66
N ALA A 418 -50.63 43.62 20.43
CA ALA A 418 -50.47 44.00 21.85
C ALA A 418 -48.96 43.97 22.12
N GLY A 419 -48.24 45.00 22.59
CA GLY A 419 -48.59 46.14 23.42
C GLY A 419 -47.80 46.02 24.73
N ARG A 420 -46.87 46.97 24.96
CA ARG A 420 -45.93 47.16 26.11
C ARG A 420 -44.53 46.57 25.86
N GLY A 421 -43.43 47.31 25.87
CA GLY A 421 -43.17 48.68 26.32
C GLY A 421 -41.87 48.67 27.13
N GLY A 422 -40.95 49.61 26.85
CA GLY A 422 -39.81 49.87 27.74
C GLY A 422 -38.46 50.04 27.06
N ASP A 423 -38.29 51.19 26.44
CA ASP A 423 -37.04 51.82 26.03
C ASP A 423 -36.04 52.01 27.18
N ARG A 424 -34.73 51.84 26.91
CA ARG A 424 -33.62 52.76 27.29
C ARG A 424 -32.26 52.15 26.99
N GLY A 425 -31.54 52.76 26.06
CA GLY A 425 -30.13 52.47 25.78
C GLY A 425 -29.14 53.13 26.75
N ARG A 426 -27.90 52.63 26.78
CA ARG A 426 -26.65 53.39 26.57
C ARG A 426 -25.41 52.51 26.80
N GLU A 427 -24.57 52.47 25.78
CA GLU A 427 -23.12 52.65 25.76
C GLU A 427 -22.19 52.13 26.89
N ARG A 428 -21.15 51.41 26.41
CA ARG A 428 -19.70 51.50 26.68
C ARG A 428 -19.02 50.56 27.69
N ASN A 429 -17.90 50.04 27.17
CA ASN A 429 -16.64 49.62 27.78
C ASN A 429 -16.44 48.18 28.31
N ARG A 430 -15.74 47.41 27.48
CA ARG A 430 -14.61 46.50 27.82
C ARG A 430 -13.51 47.26 28.59
N PRO A 431 -12.56 46.64 29.36
CA PRO A 431 -11.73 45.52 28.87
C PRO A 431 -11.15 44.49 29.89
N ASN A 432 -10.51 43.47 29.28
CA ASN A 432 -9.44 42.55 29.72
C ASN A 432 -8.90 42.58 31.16
N PHE A 433 -8.68 41.37 31.70
CA PHE A 433 -7.85 41.13 32.90
C PHE A 433 -6.61 40.28 32.54
N ARG A 434 -5.41 40.77 32.89
CA ARG A 434 -4.10 40.12 32.82
C ARG A 434 -3.25 40.63 34.01
N GLY A 435 -2.52 39.72 34.68
CA GLY A 435 -1.52 40.02 35.74
C GLY A 435 -2.11 40.14 37.16
N ASP A 436 -1.48 39.74 38.26
CA ASP A 436 -0.04 39.65 38.51
C ASP A 436 0.29 38.84 39.80
N ARG A 437 1.59 38.58 40.00
CA ARG A 437 2.32 37.84 41.04
C ARG A 437 2.41 38.52 42.42
N GLY A 438 2.73 37.71 43.44
CA GLY A 438 3.41 38.05 44.71
C GLY A 438 2.83 37.25 45.88
N GLY A 439 3.50 36.48 46.74
CA GLY A 439 4.91 36.35 47.12
C GLY A 439 5.10 36.74 48.59
N PHE A 440 5.04 35.81 49.57
CA PHE A 440 5.60 36.00 50.93
C PHE A 440 5.86 34.66 51.69
N ARG A 441 7.03 34.60 52.35
CA ARG A 441 7.60 33.57 53.26
C ARG A 441 6.77 33.43 54.56
N GLY A 442 6.81 32.39 55.41
CA GLY A 442 7.61 31.17 55.57
C GLY A 442 7.39 30.51 56.96
N ARG A 443 8.18 29.46 57.25
CA ARG A 443 8.44 28.69 58.53
C ARG A 443 7.65 27.40 58.84
N GLY A 444 8.43 26.30 58.93
CA GLY A 444 8.35 25.30 60.01
C GLY A 444 8.09 23.83 59.60
N GLY A 445 9.13 22.99 59.51
CA GLY A 445 9.02 21.51 59.47
C GLY A 445 8.87 20.88 60.88
N PRO A 446 9.16 19.58 61.13
CA PRO A 446 9.60 18.50 60.22
C PRO A 446 8.93 17.09 60.41
N HIS A 447 9.37 16.13 59.58
CA HIS A 447 9.52 14.67 59.81
C HIS A 447 8.36 13.66 59.67
N ARG A 448 8.50 12.80 58.64
CA ARG A 448 8.64 11.30 58.61
C ARG A 448 8.10 10.81 57.25
N GLY A 449 8.72 9.98 56.41
CA GLY A 449 9.86 9.08 56.56
C GLY A 449 9.47 7.61 56.23
N PHE A 450 9.37 7.26 54.93
CA PHE A 450 9.63 5.96 54.26
C PHE A 450 8.81 4.68 54.65
N PRO A 451 8.84 3.55 53.87
CA PRO A 451 8.45 3.35 52.46
C PRO A 451 7.74 1.96 52.23
N PRO A 452 7.90 1.21 51.10
CA PRO A 452 6.77 0.62 50.37
C PRO A 452 6.66 -0.92 50.47
N ARG A 453 5.68 -1.49 49.77
CA ARG A 453 5.66 -2.88 49.31
C ARG A 453 5.31 -2.93 47.83
#